data_AF-A0A6B2DWH3-F1
#
_entry.id   AF-A0A6B2DWH3-F1
#
_cell.length_a   1.000
_cell.length_b   1.000
_cell.length_c   1.000
_cell.angle_alpha   90.00
_cell.angle_beta   90.00
_cell.angle_gamma   90.00
#
_symmetry.space_group_name_H-M   'P 1'
#
loop_
_entity.id
_entity.type
_entity.pdbx_description
1 polymer ?
#
loop_
_entity_poly.entity_id
_entity_poly.type
_entity_poly.pdbx_seq_one_letter_code
_entity_poly.pdbx_strand_id
1 'polypeptide(L)' 'AGCAAPDESVEKAVRRAVSAGHDLPLRALWLVPPGSVPRTSSGKVARAAARDRWWGENGRHG' A
#
# COMPACT_ATOMS: atom_id res chain seq x y z
N ALA A 1 21.69 2.95 4.88
CA ALA A 1 21.09 4.29 4.72
C ALA A 1 19.60 4.17 4.96
N GLY A 2 19.10 4.79 6.04
CA GLY A 2 17.72 4.67 6.49
C GLY A 2 16.74 5.22 5.46
N CYS A 3 15.73 4.43 5.12
CA CYS A 3 14.55 4.93 4.43
C CYS A 3 13.82 5.78 5.47
N ALA A 4 13.91 7.11 5.35
CA ALA A 4 13.13 8.02 6.16
C ALA A 4 11.67 7.55 6.12
N ALA A 5 11.02 7.51 7.29
CA ALA A 5 9.59 7.27 7.38
C ALA A 5 8.91 8.12 6.30
N PRO A 6 7.96 7.57 5.52
CA PRO A 6 7.40 8.32 4.42
C PRO A 6 6.88 9.64 4.93
N ASP A 7 7.42 10.72 4.37
CA ASP A 7 7.03 12.06 4.72
C ASP A 7 5.51 12.12 4.66
N GLU A 8 4.83 12.65 5.69
CA GLU A 8 3.36 12.80 5.74
C GLU A 8 2.78 13.33 4.41
N SER A 9 3.60 14.09 3.68
CA SER A 9 3.49 14.48 2.28
C SER A 9 2.99 13.37 1.33
N VAL A 10 3.63 12.20 1.26
CA VAL A 10 3.29 11.14 0.29
C VAL A 10 1.93 10.54 0.62
N GLU A 11 1.70 10.22 1.89
CA GLU A 11 0.43 9.66 2.33
C GLU A 11 -0.73 10.64 2.06
N LYS A 12 -0.54 11.92 2.39
CA LYS A 12 -1.53 12.97 2.13
C LYS A 12 -1.80 13.14 0.63
N ALA A 13 -0.75 13.12 -0.20
CA ALA A 13 -0.88 13.25 -1.65
C ALA A 13 -1.69 12.08 -2.24
N VAL A 14 -1.36 10.84 -1.85
CA VAL A 14 -2.07 9.64 -2.33
C VAL A 14 -3.53 9.65 -1.86
N ARG A 15 -3.80 9.94 -0.57
CA ARG A 15 -5.17 10.02 -0.04
C ARG A 15 -6.01 11.06 -0.79
N ARG A 16 -5.46 12.24 -1.06
CA ARG A 16 -6.13 13.31 -1.82
C ARG A 16 -6.42 12.88 -3.25
N ALA A 17 -5.44 12.32 -3.95
CA ALA A 17 -5.59 11.90 -5.34
C ALA A 17 -6.64 10.80 -5.51
N VAL A 18 -6.63 9.79 -4.63
CA VAL A 18 -7.63 8.71 -4.66
C VAL A 18 -9.03 9.26 -4.39
N SER A 19 -9.19 10.10 -3.36
CA SER A 19 -10.49 10.68 -3.02
C SER A 19 -11.03 11.54 -4.17
N ALA A 20 -10.21 12.41 -4.73
CA ALA A 20 -10.64 13.29 -5.84
C ALA A 20 -10.91 12.52 -7.15
N GLY A 21 -10.16 11.46 -7.43
CA GLY A 21 -10.28 10.70 -8.67
C GLY A 21 -11.37 9.62 -8.65
N HIS A 22 -11.75 9.14 -7.46
CA HIS A 22 -12.64 7.98 -7.31
C HIS A 22 -13.80 8.20 -6.35
N ASP A 23 -13.94 9.39 -5.76
CA ASP A 23 -14.94 9.73 -4.73
C ASP A 23 -14.97 8.72 -3.57
N LEU A 24 -13.79 8.22 -3.21
CA LEU A 24 -13.62 7.18 -2.19
C LEU A 24 -12.49 7.54 -1.22
N PRO A 25 -12.74 7.55 0.11
CA PRO A 25 -11.69 7.75 1.08
C PRO A 25 -10.76 6.53 1.14
N LEU A 26 -9.47 6.74 0.91
CA LEU A 26 -8.47 5.70 1.12
C LEU A 26 -8.31 5.46 2.62
N ARG A 27 -8.67 4.28 3.14
CA ARG A 27 -8.59 3.97 4.59
C ARG A 27 -7.16 3.79 5.08
N ALA A 28 -6.36 3.00 4.35
CA ALA A 28 -4.99 2.65 4.73
C ALA A 28 -4.07 2.76 3.52
N LEU A 29 -2.84 3.21 3.77
CA LEU A 29 -1.73 3.18 2.83
C LEU A 29 -0.57 2.47 3.51
N TRP A 30 -0.01 1.46 2.84
CA TRP A 30 1.15 0.75 3.35
C TRP A 30 2.28 0.86 2.34
N LEU A 31 3.30 1.65 2.68
CA LEU A 31 4.51 1.74 1.89
C LEU A 31 5.45 0.62 2.29
N VAL A 32 6.03 -0.01 1.28
CA VAL A 32 6.85 -1.20 1.45
C VAL A 32 8.18 -1.02 0.69
N PRO A 33 9.26 -1.68 1.13
CA PRO A 33 10.53 -1.64 0.40
C PRO A 33 10.38 -2.13 -1.05
N PRO A 34 11.21 -1.62 -1.98
CA PRO A 34 11.26 -2.14 -3.34
C PRO A 34 11.46 -3.66 -3.39
N GLY A 35 10.81 -4.32 -4.33
CA GLY A 35 10.88 -5.78 -4.50
C GLY A 35 10.04 -6.60 -3.50
N SER A 36 9.46 -5.97 -2.47
CA SER A 36 8.69 -6.71 -1.45
C SER A 36 7.22 -6.93 -1.81
N VAL A 37 6.68 -6.25 -2.83
CA VAL A 37 5.30 -6.48 -3.30
C VAL A 37 5.21 -7.87 -3.95
N PRO A 38 4.37 -8.79 -3.44
CA PRO A 38 4.25 -10.13 -4.02
C PRO A 38 3.95 -10.10 -5.52
N ARG A 39 4.66 -10.94 -6.29
CA ARG A 39 4.50 -11.05 -7.75
C ARG A 39 4.16 -12.48 -8.17
N THR A 40 3.49 -12.62 -9.30
CA THR A 40 3.30 -13.90 -10.00
C THR A 40 4.62 -14.33 -10.67
N SER A 41 4.70 -15.58 -11.14
CA SER A 41 5.86 -16.08 -11.89
C SER A 41 6.18 -15.27 -13.15
N SER A 42 5.14 -14.75 -13.82
CA SER A 42 5.27 -13.81 -14.95
C SER A 42 5.61 -12.38 -14.54
N GLY A 43 5.80 -12.13 -13.24
CA GLY A 43 6.22 -10.86 -12.72
C GLY A 43 5.11 -9.82 -12.62
N LYS A 44 3.81 -10.16 -12.60
CA LYS A 44 2.70 -9.21 -12.33
C LYS A 44 2.41 -9.10 -10.83
N VAL A 45 1.74 -8.05 -10.37
CA VAL A 45 1.31 -7.96 -8.95
C VAL A 45 0.37 -9.12 -8.62
N ALA A 46 0.73 -9.92 -7.62
CA ALA A 46 -0.14 -10.93 -7.04
C ALA A 46 -1.03 -10.29 -5.97
N ARG A 47 -2.12 -9.62 -6.39
CA ARG A 47 -2.96 -8.80 -5.48
C ARG A 47 -3.52 -9.57 -4.28
N ALA A 48 -3.92 -10.84 -4.47
CA ALA A 48 -4.42 -11.68 -3.38
C ALA A 48 -3.34 -11.91 -2.32
N ALA A 49 -2.15 -12.35 -2.72
CA ALA A 49 -1.02 -12.54 -1.81
C ALA A 49 -0.58 -11.24 -1.12
N ALA A 50 -0.57 -10.12 -1.86
CA ALA A 50 -0.26 -8.80 -1.27
C ALA A 50 -1.26 -8.39 -0.18
N ARG A 51 -2.53 -8.67 -0.41
CA ARG A 51 -3.62 -8.39 0.53
C ARG A 51 -3.56 -9.30 1.75
N ASP A 52 -3.30 -10.60 1.56
CA ASP A 52 -3.15 -11.55 2.66
C ASP A 52 -1.93 -11.20 3.53
N ARG A 53 -0.83 -10.78 2.89
CA ARG A 53 0.36 -10.23 3.58
C ARG A 53 0.01 -9.00 4.41
N TRP A 54 -0.71 -8.03 3.84
CA TRP A 54 -1.11 -6.82 4.55
C TRP A 54 -1.91 -7.15 5.82
N TRP A 55 -2.90 -8.04 5.72
CA TRP A 55 -3.69 -8.46 6.87
C TRP A 55 -2.91 -9.26 7.91
N GLY A 56 -1.93 -10.06 7.49
CA GLY A 56 -1.04 -10.76 8.40
C GLY A 56 -0.16 -9.81 9.22
N GLU A 57 0.31 -8.71 8.61
CA GLU A 57 1.23 -7.77 9.25
C GLU A 57 0.54 -6.61 9.98
N ASN A 58 -0.66 -6.20 9.55
CA ASN A 58 -1.34 -4.98 10.05
C ASN A 58 -2.64 -5.30 10.81
N GLY A 59 -3.00 -6.58 10.93
CA GLY A 59 -4.25 -7.02 11.52
C GLY A 59 -5.45 -6.84 10.59
N ARG A 60 -6.51 -7.63 10.80
CA ARG A 60 -7.79 -7.45 10.11
C ARG A 60 -8.61 -6.43 10.89
N HIS A 61 -8.76 -5.23 10.34
CA HIS A 61 -9.82 -4.33 10.81
C HIS A 61 -11.16 -4.82 10.26
N GLY A 62 -12.08 -5.12 11.18
CA GLY A 62 -13.52 -5.31 10.90
C GLY A 62 -14.21 -3.97 10.72
#